data_AF-W0QFJ3-F1
#
_entry.id   AF-W0QFJ3-F1
#
_cell.length_a   1.000
_cell.length_b   1.000
_cell.length_c   1.000
_cell.angle_alpha   90.00
_cell.angle_beta   90.00
_cell.angle_gamma   90.00
#
_symmetry.space_group_name_H-M   'P 1'
#
loop_
_entity.id
_entity.type
_entity.pdbx_description
1 polymer ?
#
loop_
_entity_poly.entity_id
_entity_poly.type
_entity_poly.pdbx_seq_one_letter_code
_entity_poly.pdbx_strand_id
1 'polypeptide(L)'
;MRNIQYLFNADLIPEEQAEFVQSLLNCKTFENSDRLLGFSKGRGTTWFLNTTSELGINVVLRHYYRGGLFGKFIKDSYIFTRFENTRAYKEFFLLQQMLAWELPVPRPVAIKVEKSLCCYRADIMLEKLENTQDLSKILQSQPLSNEQYEQIGKLIRRLHNHQVHHSDLNIHNILLDNDGAFWLIDFDKCGIEQGESWKQSNLDRLLRSFKKEQGRLNILFNEENWQSVLKGYSAQ
;
A
#
# COMPACT_ATOMS: atom_id res chain seq x y z
N MET A 1 -31.09 4.66 5.41
CA MET A 1 -30.23 5.69 4.82
C MET A 1 -28.79 5.21 4.86
N ARG A 2 -28.06 5.25 3.74
CA ARG A 2 -26.61 5.02 3.75
C ARG A 2 -25.95 6.29 4.27
N ASN A 3 -25.15 6.18 5.32
CA ASN A 3 -24.38 7.30 5.84
C ASN A 3 -22.99 7.21 5.21
N ILE A 4 -22.64 8.17 4.35
CA ILE A 4 -21.35 8.22 3.66
C ILE A 4 -20.52 9.32 4.32
N GLN A 5 -19.30 8.97 4.69
CA GLN A 5 -18.33 9.89 5.25
C GLN A 5 -17.09 9.89 4.37
N TYR A 6 -16.53 11.08 4.14
CA TYR A 6 -15.28 11.29 3.43
C TYR A 6 -14.27 11.92 4.37
N LEU A 7 -12.99 11.66 4.10
CA LEU A 7 -11.87 12.37 4.69
C LEU A 7 -10.86 12.62 3.58
N PHE A 8 -10.37 13.86 3.51
CA PHE A 8 -9.40 14.31 2.51
C PHE A 8 -8.11 14.71 3.22
N ASN A 9 -6.99 14.52 2.53
CA ASN A 9 -5.73 15.11 2.96
C ASN A 9 -5.72 16.59 2.60
N ALA A 10 -5.88 17.46 3.59
CA ALA A 10 -5.98 18.91 3.41
C ALA A 10 -4.73 19.54 2.77
N ASP A 11 -3.57 18.89 2.89
CA ASP A 11 -2.32 19.36 2.26
C ASP A 11 -2.28 19.06 0.75
N LEU A 12 -3.12 18.14 0.26
CA LEU A 12 -3.16 17.72 -1.14
C LEU A 12 -4.41 18.14 -1.86
N ILE A 13 -5.54 18.18 -1.16
CA ILE A 13 -6.87 18.39 -1.73
C ILE A 13 -7.46 19.67 -1.12
N PRO A 14 -7.33 20.81 -1.81
CA PRO A 14 -8.06 22.03 -1.50
C PRO A 14 -9.58 21.80 -1.50
N GLU A 15 -10.30 22.66 -0.79
CA GLU A 15 -11.76 22.55 -0.68
C GLU A 15 -12.46 22.59 -2.05
N GLU A 16 -11.96 23.39 -3.00
CA GLU A 16 -12.50 23.45 -4.37
C GLU A 16 -12.38 22.12 -5.16
N GLN A 17 -11.47 21.22 -4.77
CA GLN A 17 -11.26 19.94 -5.44
C GLN A 17 -12.00 18.78 -4.75
N ALA A 18 -12.63 19.03 -3.59
CA ALA A 18 -13.29 17.99 -2.81
C ALA A 18 -14.42 17.30 -3.59
N GLU A 19 -15.25 18.05 -4.33
CA GLU A 19 -16.34 17.47 -5.14
C GLU A 19 -15.81 16.55 -6.25
N PHE A 20 -14.71 16.95 -6.91
CA PHE A 20 -14.06 16.13 -7.92
C PHE A 20 -13.56 14.81 -7.33
N VAL A 21 -12.84 14.85 -6.20
CA VAL A 21 -12.33 13.64 -5.53
C VAL A 21 -13.49 12.75 -5.06
N GLN A 22 -14.58 13.33 -4.54
CA GLN A 22 -15.79 12.57 -4.18
C GLN A 22 -16.41 11.88 -5.40
N SER A 23 -16.44 12.53 -6.56
CA SER A 23 -16.97 11.92 -7.79
C SER A 23 -16.20 10.65 -8.17
N LEU A 24 -14.87 10.67 -8.03
CA LEU A 24 -14.02 9.50 -8.28
C LEU A 24 -14.26 8.39 -7.24
N LEU A 25 -14.33 8.74 -5.94
CA LEU A 25 -14.62 7.79 -4.85
C LEU A 25 -16.03 7.18 -4.94
N ASN A 26 -16.96 7.84 -5.63
CA ASN A 26 -18.31 7.33 -5.88
C ASN A 26 -18.41 6.46 -7.13
N CYS A 27 -17.41 6.50 -8.00
CA CYS A 27 -17.38 5.68 -9.19
C CYS A 27 -17.06 4.23 -8.83
N LYS A 28 -17.84 3.29 -9.37
CA LYS A 28 -17.67 1.85 -9.08
C LYS A 28 -16.66 1.16 -9.99
N THR A 29 -16.43 1.69 -11.18
CA THR A 29 -15.58 1.10 -12.20
C THR A 29 -15.05 2.17 -13.15
N PHE A 30 -13.81 1.99 -13.61
CA PHE A 30 -13.14 2.91 -14.52
C PHE A 30 -12.76 2.25 -15.86
N GLU A 31 -13.25 1.03 -16.16
CA GLU A 31 -12.84 0.27 -17.37
C GLU A 31 -12.98 1.04 -18.70
N ASN A 32 -13.96 1.96 -18.79
CA ASN A 32 -14.20 2.78 -19.98
C ASN A 32 -13.92 4.28 -19.74
N SER A 33 -13.19 4.63 -18.68
CA SER A 33 -12.83 6.03 -18.40
C SER A 33 -11.60 6.43 -19.20
N ASP A 34 -11.66 7.61 -19.78
CA ASP A 34 -10.53 8.34 -20.37
C ASP A 34 -9.39 8.63 -19.38
N ARG A 35 -9.67 8.58 -18.07
CA ARG A 35 -8.68 8.72 -17.00
C ARG A 35 -7.92 7.44 -16.71
N LEU A 36 -8.34 6.28 -17.21
CA LEU A 36 -7.73 5.01 -16.84
C LEU A 36 -6.33 4.88 -17.42
N LEU A 37 -5.31 4.94 -16.54
CA LEU A 37 -3.92 4.65 -16.90
C LEU A 37 -3.62 3.15 -16.89
N GLY A 38 -4.39 2.39 -16.12
CA GLY A 38 -4.28 0.95 -16.00
C GLY A 38 -5.00 0.43 -14.76
N PHE A 39 -4.95 -0.87 -14.55
CA PHE A 39 -5.48 -1.49 -13.34
C PHE A 39 -4.68 -2.74 -12.96
N SER A 40 -4.75 -3.13 -11.69
CA SER A 40 -4.28 -4.44 -11.24
C SER A 40 -5.43 -5.22 -10.60
N LYS A 41 -5.42 -6.54 -10.79
CA LYS A 41 -6.42 -7.46 -10.23
C LYS A 41 -5.75 -8.36 -9.20
N GLY A 42 -6.35 -8.43 -8.01
CA GLY A 42 -5.96 -9.33 -6.92
C GLY A 42 -7.20 -9.77 -6.16
N ARG A 43 -7.27 -9.46 -4.86
CA ARG A 43 -8.51 -9.62 -4.06
C ARG A 43 -9.61 -8.66 -4.48
N GLY A 44 -9.23 -7.59 -5.18
CA GLY A 44 -10.07 -6.54 -5.73
C GLY A 44 -9.42 -5.92 -6.95
N THR A 45 -10.04 -4.89 -7.52
CA THR A 45 -9.42 -4.07 -8.56
C THR A 45 -8.82 -2.81 -7.94
N THR A 46 -7.57 -2.54 -8.28
CA THR A 46 -6.91 -1.27 -8.01
C THR A 46 -6.84 -0.49 -9.31
N TRP A 47 -7.39 0.72 -9.32
CA TRP A 47 -7.46 1.60 -10.49
C TRP A 47 -6.35 2.64 -10.44
N PHE A 48 -5.58 2.76 -11.52
CA PHE A 48 -4.60 3.84 -11.69
C PHE A 48 -5.23 4.90 -12.59
N LEU A 49 -5.38 6.12 -12.07
CA LEU A 49 -6.16 7.18 -12.72
C LEU A 49 -5.31 8.42 -12.99
N ASN A 50 -5.50 9.00 -14.16
CA ASN A 50 -4.98 10.29 -14.54
C ASN A 50 -5.82 11.40 -13.91
N THR A 51 -5.20 12.10 -12.98
CA THR A 51 -5.76 13.26 -12.29
C THR A 51 -4.78 14.42 -12.27
N THR A 52 -3.74 14.38 -13.12
CA THR A 52 -2.67 15.39 -13.11
C THR A 52 -3.20 16.78 -13.45
N SER A 53 -4.18 16.88 -14.34
CA SER A 53 -4.80 18.17 -14.72
C SER A 53 -5.55 18.84 -13.57
N GLU A 54 -6.20 18.05 -12.71
CA GLU A 54 -7.03 18.55 -11.62
C GLU A 54 -6.26 18.64 -10.30
N LEU A 55 -5.45 17.65 -9.98
CA LEU A 55 -4.79 17.48 -8.67
C LEU A 55 -3.27 17.67 -8.72
N GLY A 56 -2.67 17.78 -9.91
CA GLY A 56 -1.22 17.81 -10.09
C GLY A 56 -0.52 16.47 -9.87
N ILE A 57 -1.26 15.41 -9.52
CA ILE A 57 -0.76 14.05 -9.29
C ILE A 57 -1.68 13.04 -9.95
N ASN A 58 -1.17 11.85 -10.24
CA ASN A 58 -2.01 10.68 -10.54
C ASN A 58 -2.35 9.93 -9.25
N VAL A 59 -3.45 9.19 -9.27
CA VAL A 59 -3.94 8.50 -8.08
C VAL A 59 -4.15 7.00 -8.31
N VAL A 60 -4.05 6.26 -7.21
CA VAL A 60 -4.41 4.87 -7.07
C VAL A 60 -5.66 4.78 -6.23
N LEU A 61 -6.73 4.24 -6.77
CA LEU A 61 -7.99 4.02 -6.06
C LEU A 61 -8.22 2.53 -5.85
N ARG A 62 -8.48 2.13 -4.60
CA ARG A 62 -8.80 0.75 -4.26
C ARG A 62 -9.98 0.65 -3.29
N HIS A 63 -10.74 -0.42 -3.47
CA HIS A 63 -11.85 -0.79 -2.61
C HIS A 63 -11.43 -1.88 -1.61
N TYR A 64 -11.82 -1.76 -0.34
CA TYR A 64 -11.50 -2.78 0.68
C TYR A 64 -12.48 -3.95 0.64
N TYR A 65 -12.04 -5.11 0.16
CA TYR A 65 -12.80 -6.36 0.20
C TYR A 65 -12.53 -7.18 1.49
N ARG A 66 -13.53 -7.89 2.02
CA ARG A 66 -13.34 -8.84 3.14
C ARG A 66 -12.60 -10.10 2.68
N GLY A 67 -11.62 -10.58 3.46
CA GLY A 67 -10.93 -11.86 3.23
C GLY A 67 -11.33 -12.97 4.22
N GLY A 68 -11.00 -14.23 3.92
CA GLY A 68 -11.24 -15.43 4.75
C GLY A 68 -12.40 -16.33 4.27
N LEU A 69 -12.66 -17.46 4.95
CA LEU A 69 -13.76 -18.40 4.65
C LEU A 69 -15.15 -17.72 4.63
N PHE A 70 -15.33 -16.64 5.39
CA PHE A 70 -16.54 -15.79 5.39
C PHE A 70 -16.65 -14.85 4.18
N GLY A 71 -15.57 -14.64 3.43
CA GLY A 71 -15.54 -13.86 2.18
C GLY A 71 -16.26 -14.53 1.00
N LYS A 72 -16.70 -15.80 1.14
CA LYS A 72 -17.56 -16.46 0.14
C LYS A 72 -19.03 -16.02 0.21
N PHE A 73 -19.51 -15.53 1.35
CA PHE A 73 -20.94 -15.18 1.56
C PHE A 73 -21.20 -13.70 1.88
N ILE A 74 -20.24 -12.98 2.46
CA ILE A 74 -20.36 -11.53 2.72
C ILE A 74 -19.10 -10.84 2.19
N LYS A 75 -19.13 -10.48 0.91
CA LYS A 75 -17.96 -9.96 0.18
C LYS A 75 -17.57 -8.53 0.59
N ASP A 76 -18.49 -7.76 1.17
CA ASP A 76 -18.41 -6.30 1.12
C ASP A 76 -19.11 -5.61 2.31
N SER A 77 -18.73 -5.98 3.53
CA SER A 77 -19.24 -5.33 4.74
C SER A 77 -18.24 -5.57 5.86
N TYR A 78 -18.00 -4.66 6.80
CA TYR A 78 -17.18 -4.83 8.02
C TYR A 78 -17.99 -4.38 9.22
N ILE A 79 -17.89 -5.00 10.41
CA ILE A 79 -18.66 -4.52 11.58
C ILE A 79 -18.25 -3.06 11.85
N PHE A 80 -19.22 -2.17 11.80
CA PHE A 80 -19.00 -0.75 12.05
C PHE A 80 -19.19 -0.47 13.53
N THR A 81 -18.13 -0.02 14.18
CA THR A 81 -18.18 0.52 15.54
C THR A 81 -18.09 2.04 15.49
N ARG A 82 -17.01 2.57 14.89
CA ARG A 82 -16.74 4.00 14.68
C ARG A 82 -16.00 4.22 13.37
N PHE A 83 -16.01 5.45 12.84
CA PHE A 83 -15.34 5.82 11.59
C PHE A 83 -13.82 5.61 11.69
N GLU A 84 -13.24 5.96 12.84
CA GLU A 84 -11.82 5.87 13.16
C GLU A 84 -11.33 4.41 13.26
N ASN A 85 -12.26 3.48 13.50
CA ASN A 85 -11.96 2.06 13.57
C ASN A 85 -11.96 1.37 12.20
N THR A 86 -12.35 2.10 11.13
CA THR A 86 -12.37 1.54 9.78
C THR A 86 -10.95 1.37 9.24
N ARG A 87 -10.76 0.37 8.38
CA ARG A 87 -9.46 0.09 7.74
C ARG A 87 -8.92 1.29 6.98
N ALA A 88 -9.78 1.92 6.18
CA ALA A 88 -9.41 3.09 5.38
C ALA A 88 -8.89 4.23 6.27
N TYR A 89 -9.58 4.53 7.38
CA TYR A 89 -9.12 5.53 8.34
C TYR A 89 -7.77 5.16 8.95
N LYS A 90 -7.63 3.94 9.47
CA LYS A 90 -6.38 3.50 10.11
C LYS A 90 -5.19 3.59 9.18
N GLU A 91 -5.34 3.18 7.92
CA GLU A 91 -4.27 3.26 6.94
C GLU A 91 -3.97 4.69 6.49
N PHE A 92 -5.01 5.50 6.27
CA PHE A 92 -4.84 6.92 5.93
C PHE A 92 -3.99 7.64 6.98
N PHE A 93 -4.31 7.48 8.26
CA PHE A 93 -3.56 8.12 9.34
C PHE A 93 -2.19 7.49 9.59
N LEU A 94 -2.05 6.17 9.40
CA LEU A 94 -0.73 5.53 9.46
C LEU A 94 0.19 6.09 8.38
N LEU A 95 -0.28 6.22 7.13
CA LEU A 95 0.49 6.79 6.04
C LEU A 95 0.86 8.26 6.30
N GLN A 96 -0.07 9.08 6.81
CA GLN A 96 0.25 10.46 7.21
C GLN A 96 1.35 10.51 8.27
N GLN A 97 1.27 9.64 9.29
CA GLN A 97 2.30 9.58 10.33
C GLN A 97 3.65 9.13 9.78
N MET A 98 3.66 8.17 8.84
CA MET A 98 4.87 7.68 8.20
C MET A 98 5.55 8.73 7.32
N LEU A 99 4.77 9.58 6.64
CA LEU A 99 5.30 10.72 5.90
C LEU A 99 5.94 11.75 6.84
N ALA A 100 5.33 12.00 8.00
CA ALA A 100 5.92 12.87 9.03
C ALA A 100 7.22 12.30 9.62
N TRP A 101 7.49 11.00 9.45
CA TRP A 101 8.76 10.35 9.75
C TRP A 101 9.67 10.19 8.53
N GLU A 102 9.34 10.85 7.42
CA GLU A 102 10.09 10.84 6.16
C GLU A 102 10.31 9.42 5.60
N LEU A 103 9.38 8.50 5.87
CA LEU A 103 9.41 7.15 5.31
C LEU A 103 8.89 7.17 3.86
N PRO A 104 9.49 6.40 2.94
CA PRO A 104 9.11 6.40 1.54
C PRO A 104 7.85 5.55 1.32
N VAL A 105 6.69 6.19 1.52
CA VAL A 105 5.36 5.63 1.33
C VAL A 105 4.49 6.55 0.47
N PRO A 106 3.45 6.05 -0.21
CA PRO A 106 2.58 6.89 -1.01
C PRO A 106 1.80 7.87 -0.13
N ARG A 107 1.57 9.08 -0.64
CA ARG A 107 0.75 10.05 0.09
C ARG A 107 -0.72 9.61 0.09
N PRO A 108 -1.40 9.59 1.25
CA PRO A 108 -2.82 9.32 1.29
C PRO A 108 -3.57 10.56 0.79
N VAL A 109 -4.47 10.38 -0.17
CA VAL A 109 -5.21 11.48 -0.82
C VAL A 109 -6.57 11.65 -0.18
N ALA A 110 -7.36 10.57 -0.11
CA ALA A 110 -8.69 10.61 0.48
C ALA A 110 -9.19 9.20 0.82
N ILE A 111 -10.19 9.13 1.70
CA ILE A 111 -10.96 7.92 1.96
C ILE A 111 -12.45 8.20 1.88
N LYS A 112 -13.19 7.14 1.60
CA LYS A 112 -14.65 7.10 1.69
C LYS A 112 -15.06 5.92 2.55
N VAL A 113 -16.01 6.12 3.44
CA VAL A 113 -16.64 5.05 4.23
C VAL A 113 -18.15 5.13 4.06
N GLU A 114 -18.74 4.07 3.54
CA GLU A 114 -20.19 3.92 3.48
C GLU A 114 -20.67 3.00 4.59
N LYS A 115 -21.43 3.55 5.55
CA LYS A 115 -22.09 2.76 6.59
C LYS A 115 -23.48 2.32 6.13
N SER A 116 -23.77 1.03 6.34
CA SER A 116 -25.09 0.43 6.17
C SER A 116 -25.40 -0.50 7.35
N LEU A 117 -26.46 -0.19 8.10
CA LEU A 117 -26.83 -0.90 9.34
C LEU A 117 -25.62 -1.00 10.30
N CYS A 118 -25.25 -2.22 10.71
CA CYS A 118 -24.11 -2.52 11.57
C CYS A 118 -22.81 -2.75 10.79
N CYS A 119 -22.79 -2.47 9.48
CA CYS A 119 -21.64 -2.73 8.62
C CYS A 119 -21.13 -1.48 7.89
N TYR A 120 -19.90 -1.54 7.38
CA TYR A 120 -19.35 -0.52 6.49
C TYR A 120 -18.60 -1.11 5.28
N ARG A 121 -18.49 -0.29 4.24
CA ARG A 121 -17.59 -0.44 3.08
C ARG A 121 -16.66 0.74 3.03
N ALA A 122 -15.49 0.57 2.44
CA ALA A 122 -14.56 1.67 2.36
C ALA A 122 -13.68 1.62 1.12
N ASP A 123 -13.26 2.80 0.70
CA ASP A 123 -12.34 3.04 -0.40
C ASP A 123 -11.20 3.93 0.11
N ILE A 124 -10.01 3.74 -0.44
CA ILE A 124 -8.88 4.64 -0.23
C ILE A 124 -8.28 5.04 -1.57
N MET A 125 -7.98 6.33 -1.67
CA MET A 125 -7.25 6.94 -2.75
C MET A 125 -5.88 7.34 -2.23
N LEU A 126 -4.84 6.88 -2.90
CA LEU A 126 -3.44 7.18 -2.62
C LEU A 126 -2.83 7.86 -3.84
N GLU A 127 -1.76 8.60 -3.65
CA GLU A 127 -0.92 9.04 -4.75
C GLU A 127 -0.35 7.83 -5.48
N LYS A 128 -0.37 7.88 -6.81
CA LYS A 128 0.36 6.94 -7.65
C LYS A 128 1.83 7.35 -7.66
N LEU A 129 2.69 6.47 -7.15
CA LEU A 129 4.12 6.63 -7.31
C LEU A 129 4.47 6.50 -8.81
N GLU A 130 5.03 7.57 -9.36
CA GLU A 130 5.42 7.63 -10.77
C GLU A 130 6.78 6.97 -10.99
N ASN A 131 7.00 6.41 -12.18
CA ASN A 131 8.27 5.81 -12.57
C ASN A 131 8.78 4.70 -11.63
N THR A 132 7.85 4.03 -10.93
CA THR A 132 8.19 2.92 -10.04
C THR A 132 7.84 1.57 -10.66
N GLN A 133 8.66 0.55 -10.38
CA GLN A 133 8.38 -0.82 -10.73
C GLN A 133 8.41 -1.73 -9.50
N ASP A 134 7.48 -2.69 -9.48
CA ASP A 134 7.39 -3.77 -8.50
C ASP A 134 8.68 -4.62 -8.47
N LEU A 135 9.23 -4.86 -7.28
CA LEU A 135 10.49 -5.58 -7.11
C LEU A 135 10.44 -7.01 -7.68
N SER A 136 9.30 -7.70 -7.62
CA SER A 136 9.14 -9.01 -8.26
C SER A 136 9.26 -8.95 -9.78
N LYS A 137 8.86 -7.84 -10.41
CA LYS A 137 9.00 -7.64 -11.86
C LYS A 137 10.45 -7.33 -12.22
N ILE A 138 11.11 -6.46 -11.46
CA ILE A 138 12.52 -6.10 -11.68
C ILE A 138 13.39 -7.36 -11.65
N LEU A 139 13.20 -8.18 -10.61
CA LEU A 139 14.00 -9.38 -10.41
C LEU A 139 13.74 -10.48 -11.45
N GLN A 140 12.68 -10.41 -12.26
CA GLN A 140 12.52 -11.33 -13.40
C GLN A 140 13.44 -10.98 -14.57
N SER A 141 13.82 -9.70 -14.70
CA SER A 141 14.61 -9.20 -15.84
C SER A 141 16.06 -8.88 -15.49
N GLN A 142 16.35 -8.46 -14.26
CA GLN A 142 17.70 -8.05 -13.86
C GLN A 142 17.98 -8.33 -12.38
N PRO A 143 19.23 -8.67 -12.01
CA PRO A 143 19.61 -8.78 -10.62
C PRO A 143 19.73 -7.38 -9.99
N LEU A 144 19.58 -7.31 -8.67
CA LEU A 144 20.00 -6.14 -7.90
C LEU A 144 21.43 -6.30 -7.40
N SER A 145 22.12 -5.18 -7.19
CA SER A 145 23.41 -5.18 -6.51
C SER A 145 23.25 -5.46 -5.00
N ASN A 146 24.35 -5.83 -4.33
CA ASN A 146 24.34 -6.04 -2.89
C ASN A 146 23.96 -4.75 -2.13
N GLU A 147 24.42 -3.59 -2.62
CA GLU A 147 24.10 -2.28 -2.05
C GLU A 147 22.58 -2.00 -2.12
N GLN A 148 21.92 -2.38 -3.22
CA GLN A 148 20.47 -2.25 -3.36
C GLN A 148 19.72 -3.17 -2.39
N TYR A 149 20.16 -4.42 -2.21
CA TYR A 149 19.60 -5.28 -1.17
C TYR A 149 19.82 -4.73 0.24
N GLU A 150 21.00 -4.14 0.52
CA GLU A 150 21.25 -3.45 1.78
C GLU A 150 20.31 -2.24 1.98
N GLN A 151 19.99 -1.48 0.92
CA GLN A 151 19.02 -0.39 0.98
C GLN A 151 17.62 -0.89 1.37
N ILE A 152 17.18 -2.04 0.83
CA ILE A 152 15.92 -2.68 1.24
C ILE A 152 15.96 -3.02 2.74
N GLY A 153 17.05 -3.62 3.22
CA GLY A 153 17.26 -3.93 4.64
C GLY A 153 17.15 -2.69 5.53
N LYS A 154 17.83 -1.60 5.16
CA LYS A 154 17.78 -0.30 5.86
C LYS A 154 16.38 0.30 5.85
N LEU A 155 15.65 0.22 4.73
CA LEU A 155 14.27 0.69 4.64
C LEU A 155 13.35 -0.04 5.63
N ILE A 156 13.45 -1.36 5.70
CA ILE A 156 12.67 -2.18 6.65
C ILE A 156 13.08 -1.85 8.09
N ARG A 157 14.37 -1.66 8.35
CA ARG A 157 14.85 -1.25 9.68
C ARG A 157 14.29 0.09 10.11
N ARG A 158 14.27 1.10 9.22
CA ARG A 158 13.64 2.42 9.48
C ARG A 158 12.17 2.27 9.85
N LEU A 159 11.43 1.45 9.12
CA LEU A 159 10.04 1.13 9.42
C LEU A 159 9.88 0.53 10.84
N HIS A 160 10.72 -0.46 11.15
CA HIS A 160 10.70 -1.16 12.43
C HIS A 160 11.16 -0.29 13.61
N ASN A 161 12.05 0.69 13.38
CA ASN A 161 12.48 1.65 14.41
C ASN A 161 11.32 2.54 14.86
N HIS A 162 10.41 2.88 13.95
CA HIS A 162 9.15 3.55 14.26
C HIS A 162 8.04 2.60 14.73
N GLN A 163 8.36 1.33 15.01
CA GLN A 163 7.44 0.30 15.47
C GLN A 163 6.27 0.04 14.50
N VAL A 164 6.45 0.31 13.21
CA VAL A 164 5.43 0.05 12.20
C VAL A 164 5.53 -1.41 11.76
N HIS A 165 4.49 -2.18 12.09
CA HIS A 165 4.35 -3.56 11.67
C HIS A 165 3.60 -3.64 10.33
N HIS A 166 4.31 -4.07 9.29
CA HIS A 166 3.74 -4.27 7.96
C HIS A 166 3.15 -5.69 7.82
N SER A 167 1.85 -5.84 8.05
CA SER A 167 1.20 -7.16 8.17
C SER A 167 1.38 -8.09 6.93
N ASP A 168 1.62 -7.52 5.75
CA ASP A 168 1.86 -8.24 4.50
C ASP A 168 3.17 -7.85 3.79
N LEU A 169 4.28 -7.68 4.53
CA LEU A 169 5.57 -7.34 3.92
C LEU A 169 6.03 -8.41 2.94
N ASN A 170 6.10 -8.06 1.64
CA ASN A 170 6.50 -8.96 0.57
C ASN A 170 7.04 -8.18 -0.63
N ILE A 171 7.72 -8.85 -1.56
CA ILE A 171 8.38 -8.19 -2.70
C ILE A 171 7.44 -7.50 -3.71
N HIS A 172 6.14 -7.82 -3.73
CA HIS A 172 5.17 -7.07 -4.56
C HIS A 172 4.80 -5.72 -3.94
N ASN A 173 5.07 -5.55 -2.64
CA ASN A 173 4.81 -4.34 -1.88
C ASN A 173 6.06 -3.46 -1.71
N ILE A 174 7.16 -3.82 -2.39
CA ILE A 174 8.38 -3.02 -2.48
C ILE A 174 8.50 -2.55 -3.92
N LEU A 175 8.55 -1.23 -4.12
CA LEU A 175 8.78 -0.63 -5.42
C LEU A 175 10.17 -0.02 -5.48
N LEU A 176 10.77 -0.01 -6.67
CA LEU A 176 11.99 0.74 -6.98
C LEU A 176 11.64 1.80 -8.01
N ASP A 177 12.01 3.06 -7.76
CA ASP A 177 11.90 4.13 -8.75
C ASP A 177 13.14 4.21 -9.66
N ASN A 178 13.03 5.00 -10.73
CA ASN A 178 14.13 5.22 -11.67
C ASN A 178 15.34 5.95 -11.06
N ASP A 179 15.17 6.61 -9.91
CA ASP A 179 16.25 7.30 -9.18
C ASP A 179 16.99 6.35 -8.23
N GLY A 180 16.53 5.09 -8.13
CA GLY A 180 17.15 4.05 -7.32
C GLY A 180 16.67 4.03 -5.86
N ALA A 181 15.59 4.74 -5.53
CA ALA A 181 15.01 4.71 -4.19
C ALA A 181 13.90 3.64 -4.08
N PHE A 182 13.86 2.99 -2.92
CA PHE A 182 12.86 1.98 -2.60
C PHE A 182 11.69 2.58 -1.83
N TRP A 183 10.48 2.16 -2.19
CA TRP A 183 9.22 2.58 -1.59
C TRP A 183 8.45 1.37 -1.06
N LEU A 184 7.68 1.57 0.02
CA LEU A 184 6.76 0.58 0.54
C LEU A 184 5.32 0.99 0.24
N ILE A 185 4.50 0.02 -0.13
CA ILE A 185 3.06 0.20 -0.42
C ILE A 185 2.21 -0.87 0.27
N ASP A 186 0.89 -0.70 0.23
CA ASP A 186 -0.12 -1.61 0.79
C ASP A 186 -0.02 -1.80 2.31
N PHE A 187 -0.45 -0.76 3.03
CA PHE A 187 -0.48 -0.75 4.48
C PHE A 187 -1.83 -1.23 5.05
N ASP A 188 -2.62 -2.01 4.29
CA ASP A 188 -3.88 -2.57 4.81
C ASP A 188 -3.58 -3.44 6.03
N LYS A 189 -4.32 -3.20 7.11
CA LYS A 189 -4.15 -3.86 8.42
C LYS A 189 -2.75 -3.70 9.05
N CYS A 190 -1.95 -2.75 8.58
CA CYS A 190 -0.70 -2.40 9.24
C CYS A 190 -0.99 -1.44 10.41
N GLY A 191 -0.02 -1.27 11.29
CA GLY A 191 -0.17 -0.40 12.46
C GLY A 191 1.12 -0.25 13.24
N ILE A 192 1.07 0.58 14.27
CA ILE A 192 2.17 0.73 15.23
C ILE A 192 2.00 -0.33 16.31
N GLU A 193 2.92 -1.28 16.38
CA GLU A 193 2.93 -2.40 17.33
C GLU A 193 4.23 -2.36 18.12
N GLN A 194 4.14 -2.15 19.43
CA GLN A 194 5.31 -2.09 20.29
C GLN A 194 5.92 -3.49 20.49
N GLY A 195 7.23 -3.60 20.32
CA GLY A 195 8.00 -4.79 20.63
C GLY A 195 8.91 -5.24 19.48
N GLU A 196 9.71 -6.26 19.76
CA GLU A 196 10.69 -6.79 18.80
C GLU A 196 10.28 -8.15 18.22
N SER A 197 9.37 -8.87 18.88
CA SER A 197 9.00 -10.25 18.52
C SER A 197 8.39 -10.37 17.11
N TRP A 198 7.64 -9.36 16.67
CA TRP A 198 7.02 -9.35 15.35
C TRP A 198 8.00 -9.00 14.23
N LYS A 199 9.11 -8.29 14.52
CA LYS A 199 10.06 -7.82 13.51
C LYS A 199 10.73 -8.97 12.77
N GLN A 200 11.15 -10.01 13.50
CA GLN A 200 11.71 -11.21 12.88
C GLN A 200 10.67 -11.91 12.01
N SER A 201 9.43 -12.04 12.49
CA SER A 201 8.34 -12.61 11.66
C SER A 201 8.07 -11.79 10.40
N ASN A 202 8.34 -10.49 10.41
CA ASN A 202 8.19 -9.61 9.25
C ASN A 202 9.29 -9.87 8.21
N LEU A 203 10.55 -9.97 8.66
CA LEU A 203 11.68 -10.38 7.82
C LEU A 203 11.48 -11.79 7.24
N ASP A 204 11.05 -12.73 8.06
CA ASP A 204 10.78 -14.11 7.61
C ASP A 204 9.68 -14.16 6.55
N ARG A 205 8.66 -13.29 6.67
CA ARG A 205 7.61 -13.15 5.65
C ARG A 205 8.17 -12.64 4.33
N LEU A 206 9.04 -11.62 4.37
CA LEU A 206 9.70 -11.12 3.18
C LEU A 206 10.56 -12.21 2.53
N LEU A 207 11.39 -12.93 3.30
CA LEU A 207 12.20 -14.05 2.79
C LEU A 207 11.34 -15.15 2.15
N ARG A 208 10.22 -15.52 2.79
CA ARG A 208 9.27 -16.48 2.19
C ARG A 208 8.71 -15.97 0.87
N SER A 209 8.46 -14.66 0.74
CA SER A 209 7.99 -14.10 -0.53
C SER A 209 9.05 -14.18 -1.63
N PHE A 210 10.32 -13.87 -1.33
CA PHE A 210 11.42 -14.08 -2.28
C PHE A 210 11.50 -15.56 -2.71
N LYS A 211 11.56 -16.50 -1.76
CA LYS A 211 11.67 -17.95 -2.05
C LYS A 211 10.48 -18.48 -2.86
N LYS A 212 9.27 -18.02 -2.53
CA LYS A 212 8.05 -18.39 -3.26
C LYS A 212 8.11 -17.91 -4.71
N GLU A 213 8.46 -16.65 -4.93
CA GLU A 213 8.48 -16.07 -6.27
C GLU A 213 9.71 -16.53 -7.07
N GLN A 214 10.79 -16.95 -6.41
CA GLN A 214 11.92 -17.63 -7.05
C GLN A 214 11.45 -18.91 -7.75
N GLY A 215 10.63 -19.74 -7.10
CA GLY A 215 10.06 -20.94 -7.72
C GLY A 215 8.92 -20.69 -8.72
N ARG A 216 8.17 -19.59 -8.56
CA ARG A 216 6.99 -19.31 -9.40
C ARG A 216 7.30 -18.48 -10.65
N LEU A 217 8.15 -17.48 -10.51
CA LEU A 217 8.46 -16.46 -11.52
C LEU A 217 9.92 -16.54 -12.00
N ASN A 218 10.75 -17.42 -11.44
CA ASN A 218 12.17 -17.52 -11.74
C ASN A 218 12.92 -16.19 -11.52
N ILE A 219 12.59 -15.47 -10.44
CA ILE A 219 13.30 -14.24 -10.09
C ILE A 219 14.78 -14.51 -9.79
N LEU A 220 15.62 -13.54 -10.14
CA LEU A 220 17.06 -13.51 -9.89
C LEU A 220 17.33 -13.16 -8.42
N PHE A 221 17.22 -14.16 -7.57
CA PHE A 221 17.45 -14.07 -6.13
C PHE A 221 18.17 -15.33 -5.65
N ASN A 222 19.10 -15.18 -4.71
CA ASN A 222 19.76 -16.28 -4.02
C ASN A 222 19.97 -15.96 -2.52
N GLU A 223 20.57 -16.89 -1.78
CA GLU A 223 20.79 -16.72 -0.34
C GLU A 223 21.82 -15.62 -0.01
N GLU A 224 22.82 -15.36 -0.87
CA GLU A 224 23.78 -14.26 -0.68
C GLU A 224 23.08 -12.88 -0.77
N ASN A 225 22.09 -12.76 -1.65
CA ASN A 225 21.26 -11.56 -1.72
C ASN A 225 20.49 -11.34 -0.41
N TRP A 226 19.97 -12.39 0.21
CA TRP A 226 19.32 -12.30 1.51
C TRP A 226 20.26 -11.82 2.61
N GLN A 227 21.50 -12.33 2.62
CA GLN A 227 22.52 -11.85 3.56
C GLN A 227 22.80 -10.34 3.40
N SER A 228 22.74 -9.82 2.18
CA SER A 228 22.84 -8.38 1.93
C SER A 228 21.65 -7.60 2.52
N VAL A 229 20.42 -8.13 2.44
CA VAL A 229 19.25 -7.54 3.13
C VAL A 229 19.47 -7.51 4.64
N LEU A 230 19.90 -8.63 5.25
CA LEU A 230 20.15 -8.71 6.69
C LEU A 230 21.29 -7.79 7.16
N LYS A 231 22.34 -7.67 6.34
CA LYS A 231 23.45 -6.75 6.58
C LYS A 231 22.95 -5.30 6.60
N GLY A 232 22.14 -4.91 5.62
CA GLY A 232 21.52 -3.59 5.58
C GLY A 232 20.60 -3.34 6.78
N TYR A 233 19.80 -4.32 7.15
CA TYR A 233 18.89 -4.25 8.30
C TYR A 233 19.62 -4.07 9.63
N SER A 234 20.79 -4.69 9.78
CA SER A 234 21.59 -4.66 11.01
C SER A 234 22.54 -3.46 11.11
N ALA A 235 22.69 -2.68 10.03
CA ALA A 235 23.64 -1.57 9.96
C ALA A 235 23.17 -0.29 10.69
N GLN A 236 22.06 -0.33 11.44
CA GLN A 236 21.47 0.80 12.18
C GLN A 236 20.87 0.40 13.53
#